data_AF-A0A8K0KRB5-F1
#
_entry.id   AF-A0A8K0KRB5-F1
#
_cell.length_a   1.000
_cell.length_b   1.000
_cell.length_c   1.000
_cell.angle_alpha   90.00
_cell.angle_beta   90.00
_cell.angle_gamma   90.00
#
_symmetry.space_group_name_H-M   'P 1'
#
loop_
_entity.id
_entity.type
_entity.pdbx_description
1 polymer ?
#
loop_
_entity_poly.entity_id
_entity_poly.type
_entity_poly.pdbx_seq_one_letter_code
_entity_poly.pdbx_strand_id
1 'polypeptide(L)'
;MEDEYVSVFHFFKNKESVGRCGYCNSRNTLYKNDMWAYYLTSLDYQHLIDRGWRRSGRYMYKPINEKTCCPMYTIRCDVEKFRISKSQKKVLKIINDFLSKGKLEQDLYKKKNEEWKLFLENGEGGIPAPYNIMDLNKNKFETNTSPAEHVPSIKFYYMGYYIHSCPKMKYKGNFSPSYLLCPETYTWHAIEKCLPKLEVSKYSRLEEDPCKCDEDELTDLRKVVVNYRGAEMHYNSYRSINPDPEDDEIFRLYAKIIGSKCAPHMLYVKI
;
A
#
# COMPACT_ATOMS: atom_id res chain seq x y z
N MET A 1 17.47 -29.83 -6.54
CA MET A 1 16.63 -28.98 -7.42
C MET A 1 15.32 -28.88 -6.69
N GLU A 2 15.21 -27.90 -5.79
CA GLU A 2 13.97 -27.61 -5.06
C GLU A 2 13.23 -26.53 -5.85
N ASP A 3 12.00 -26.83 -6.25
CA ASP A 3 11.10 -25.97 -7.00
C ASP A 3 10.73 -24.73 -6.16
N GLU A 4 11.38 -23.59 -6.38
CA GLU A 4 11.29 -22.42 -5.49
C GLU A 4 10.43 -21.26 -6.06
N TYR A 5 9.39 -21.57 -6.84
CA TYR A 5 8.38 -20.58 -7.22
C TYR A 5 7.17 -20.72 -6.32
N VAL A 6 6.93 -19.71 -5.47
CA VAL A 6 5.93 -19.81 -4.39
C VAL A 6 4.74 -18.87 -4.63
N SER A 7 4.85 -17.94 -5.58
CA SER A 7 3.80 -16.99 -5.93
C SER A 7 3.32 -17.19 -7.36
N VAL A 8 1.99 -17.23 -7.54
CA VAL A 8 1.33 -17.49 -8.82
C VAL A 8 0.29 -16.42 -9.06
N PHE A 9 0.34 -15.76 -10.21
CA PHE A 9 -0.52 -14.62 -10.49
C PHE A 9 -0.93 -14.55 -11.96
N HIS A 10 -1.99 -13.80 -12.22
CA HIS A 10 -2.41 -13.40 -13.56
C HIS A 10 -2.43 -11.88 -13.63
N PHE A 11 -1.60 -11.30 -14.50
CA PHE A 11 -1.56 -9.86 -14.72
C PHE A 11 -2.59 -9.48 -15.79
N PHE A 12 -3.43 -8.48 -15.49
CA PHE A 12 -4.53 -8.14 -16.39
C PHE A 12 -4.04 -7.37 -17.61
N LYS A 13 -4.53 -7.78 -18.78
CA LYS A 13 -4.42 -7.01 -20.02
C LYS A 13 -5.38 -5.82 -19.95
N ASN A 14 -4.97 -4.73 -19.33
CA ASN A 14 -5.67 -3.45 -19.48
C ASN A 14 -4.64 -2.35 -19.40
N LYS A 15 -4.53 -1.56 -20.48
CA LYS A 15 -3.57 -0.45 -20.56
C LYS A 15 -3.75 0.58 -19.45
N GLU A 16 -4.92 0.62 -18.80
CA GLU A 16 -5.20 1.32 -17.56
C GLU A 16 -6.65 1.03 -17.11
N SER A 17 -6.88 0.42 -15.95
CA SER A 17 -8.25 0.31 -15.44
C SER A 17 -8.68 1.64 -14.82
N VAL A 18 -9.65 2.29 -15.47
CA VAL A 18 -10.16 3.61 -15.07
C VAL A 18 -11.38 3.46 -14.17
N GLY A 19 -11.33 4.05 -12.98
CA GLY A 19 -12.39 3.96 -11.98
C GLY A 19 -12.82 5.30 -11.39
N ARG A 20 -13.87 5.23 -10.56
CA ARG A 20 -14.24 6.32 -9.65
C ARG A 20 -13.21 6.43 -8.52
N CYS A 21 -12.75 7.64 -8.23
CA CYS A 21 -11.84 7.88 -7.12
C CYS A 21 -12.58 7.72 -5.79
N GLY A 22 -12.09 6.83 -4.91
CA GLY A 22 -12.66 6.61 -3.58
C GLY A 22 -12.41 7.74 -2.56
N TYR A 23 -11.62 8.76 -2.93
CA TYR A 23 -11.23 9.84 -2.02
C TYR A 23 -11.92 11.17 -2.32
N CYS A 24 -11.88 11.62 -3.58
CA CYS A 24 -12.56 12.84 -4.01
C CYS A 24 -13.87 12.58 -4.78
N ASN A 25 -14.28 11.32 -4.93
CA ASN A 25 -15.51 10.90 -5.61
C ASN A 25 -15.61 11.22 -7.11
N SER A 26 -14.60 11.87 -7.70
CA SER A 26 -14.52 12.15 -9.13
C SER A 26 -14.58 10.86 -9.96
N ARG A 27 -15.32 10.89 -11.07
CA ARG A 27 -15.41 9.77 -12.01
C ARG A 27 -14.20 9.74 -12.93
N ASN A 28 -13.84 8.58 -13.45
CA ASN A 28 -12.78 8.37 -14.44
C ASN A 28 -11.42 9.02 -14.11
N THR A 29 -11.03 8.97 -12.85
CA THR A 29 -9.82 9.65 -12.35
C THR A 29 -8.95 8.76 -11.46
N LEU A 30 -9.31 7.49 -11.31
CA LEU A 30 -8.48 6.47 -10.66
C LEU A 30 -7.87 5.59 -11.74
N TYR A 31 -6.55 5.62 -11.87
CA TYR A 31 -5.79 4.82 -12.81
C TYR A 31 -4.91 3.84 -12.04
N LYS A 32 -4.89 2.57 -12.45
CA LYS A 32 -4.11 1.52 -11.77
C LYS A 32 -3.75 0.39 -12.72
N ASN A 33 -2.65 -0.27 -12.40
CA ASN A 33 -2.34 -1.62 -12.87
C ASN A 33 -2.91 -2.62 -11.88
N ASP A 34 -3.38 -3.77 -12.37
CA ASP A 34 -3.96 -4.79 -11.53
C ASP A 34 -3.57 -6.22 -11.94
N MET A 35 -3.60 -7.10 -10.95
CA MET A 35 -3.32 -8.51 -11.11
C MET A 35 -4.12 -9.34 -10.10
N TRP A 36 -4.28 -10.62 -10.40
CA TRP A 36 -4.90 -11.60 -9.54
C TRP A 36 -3.83 -12.54 -8.99
N ALA A 37 -3.64 -12.57 -7.67
CA ALA A 37 -2.69 -13.48 -7.02
C ALA A 37 -3.43 -14.74 -6.53
N TYR A 38 -3.19 -15.87 -7.20
CA TYR A 38 -3.70 -17.18 -6.78
C TYR A 38 -3.00 -17.66 -5.51
N TYR A 39 -1.67 -17.49 -5.50
CA TYR A 39 -0.78 -17.74 -4.37
C TYR A 39 0.21 -16.58 -4.25
N LEU A 40 0.51 -16.16 -3.02
CA LEU A 40 1.41 -15.05 -2.76
C LEU A 40 2.09 -15.24 -1.41
N THR A 41 3.42 -15.26 -1.40
CA THR A 41 4.19 -15.29 -0.16
C THR A 41 4.19 -13.95 0.54
N SER A 42 4.43 -13.96 1.85
CA SER A 42 4.63 -12.73 2.60
C SER A 42 5.88 -11.96 2.14
N LEU A 43 6.93 -12.65 1.69
CA LEU A 43 8.17 -12.03 1.21
C LEU A 43 7.95 -11.30 -0.13
N ASP A 44 7.33 -11.96 -1.11
CA ASP A 44 6.99 -11.34 -2.39
C ASP A 44 6.01 -10.18 -2.18
N TYR A 45 5.03 -10.35 -1.28
CA TYR A 45 4.12 -9.27 -0.96
C TYR A 45 4.83 -8.06 -0.34
N GLN A 46 5.83 -8.28 0.54
CA GLN A 46 6.64 -7.21 1.11
C GLN A 46 7.37 -6.43 0.01
N HIS A 47 8.05 -7.13 -0.91
CA HIS A 47 8.70 -6.50 -2.06
C HIS A 47 7.71 -5.72 -2.95
N LEU A 48 6.50 -6.27 -3.18
CA LEU A 48 5.46 -5.60 -3.96
C LEU A 48 4.92 -4.34 -3.26
N ILE A 49 4.71 -4.38 -1.94
CA ILE A 49 4.29 -3.19 -1.16
C ILE A 49 5.35 -2.09 -1.24
N ASP A 50 6.63 -2.47 -1.19
CA ASP A 50 7.78 -1.58 -1.33
C ASP A 50 7.91 -1.01 -2.76
N ARG A 51 7.12 -1.50 -3.71
CA ARG A 51 6.91 -0.93 -5.04
C ARG A 51 5.54 -0.27 -5.21
N GLY A 52 4.78 -0.11 -4.13
CA GLY A 52 3.49 0.58 -4.11
C GLY A 52 2.26 -0.28 -4.45
N TRP A 53 2.38 -1.60 -4.49
CA TRP A 53 1.24 -2.50 -4.65
C TRP A 53 0.38 -2.60 -3.39
N ARG A 54 -0.91 -2.88 -3.57
CA ARG A 54 -1.87 -3.21 -2.52
C ARG A 54 -2.69 -4.43 -2.89
N ARG A 55 -3.37 -4.97 -1.89
CA ARG A 55 -4.12 -6.22 -1.98
C ARG A 55 -5.48 -6.10 -1.29
N SER A 56 -6.50 -6.66 -1.94
CA SER A 56 -7.85 -6.87 -1.44
C SER A 56 -8.25 -8.33 -1.73
N GLY A 57 -8.11 -9.21 -0.74
CA GLY A 57 -8.29 -10.65 -0.96
C GLY A 57 -7.22 -11.20 -1.92
N ARG A 58 -7.60 -11.74 -3.07
CA ARG A 58 -6.67 -12.16 -4.13
C ARG A 58 -6.39 -11.08 -5.18
N TYR A 59 -7.20 -10.02 -5.22
CA TYR A 59 -7.00 -8.91 -6.13
C TYR A 59 -5.86 -8.03 -5.64
N MET A 60 -4.93 -7.69 -6.54
CA MET A 60 -3.83 -6.77 -6.28
C MET A 60 -3.85 -5.62 -7.27
N TYR A 61 -3.45 -4.44 -6.81
CA TYR A 61 -3.46 -3.23 -7.62
C TYR A 61 -2.34 -2.27 -7.22
N LYS A 62 -1.82 -1.54 -8.21
CA LYS A 62 -0.84 -0.47 -8.06
C LYS A 62 -1.35 0.80 -8.74
N PRO A 63 -1.67 1.85 -7.98
CA PRO A 63 -2.09 3.13 -8.54
C PRO A 63 -1.02 3.74 -9.45
N ILE A 64 -1.47 4.41 -10.50
CA ILE A 64 -0.63 5.25 -11.35
C ILE A 64 -0.76 6.68 -10.82
N ASN A 65 0.16 7.04 -9.92
CA ASN A 65 0.09 8.28 -9.14
C ASN A 65 0.19 9.54 -10.00
N GLU A 66 0.85 9.47 -11.15
CA GLU A 66 0.96 10.59 -12.10
C GLU A 66 -0.40 10.91 -12.76
N LYS A 67 -1.25 9.90 -12.99
CA LYS A 67 -2.54 10.03 -13.67
C LYS A 67 -3.72 10.18 -12.71
N THR A 68 -3.60 9.62 -11.51
CA THR A 68 -4.71 9.57 -10.55
C THR A 68 -4.90 10.91 -9.84
N CYS A 69 -6.16 11.38 -9.74
CA CYS A 69 -6.49 12.69 -9.16
C CYS A 69 -6.10 12.86 -7.66
N CYS A 70 -5.98 11.74 -6.95
CA CYS A 70 -5.56 11.64 -5.55
C CYS A 70 -4.36 10.69 -5.46
N PRO A 71 -3.12 11.18 -5.66
CA PRO A 71 -1.93 10.35 -5.63
C PRO A 71 -1.79 9.62 -4.29
N MET A 72 -1.60 8.31 -4.39
CA MET A 72 -1.59 7.35 -3.29
C MET A 72 -0.14 6.97 -2.96
N TYR A 73 0.50 7.76 -2.10
CA TYR A 73 1.87 7.45 -1.65
C TYR A 73 1.84 6.37 -0.58
N THR A 74 2.67 5.33 -0.71
CA THR A 74 2.84 4.36 0.39
C THR A 74 3.45 5.08 1.58
N ILE A 75 2.88 4.86 2.76
CA ILE A 75 3.39 5.39 4.02
C ILE A 75 3.67 4.24 5.00
N ARG A 76 4.80 4.32 5.69
CA ARG A 76 5.15 3.43 6.80
C ARG A 76 5.68 4.21 7.99
N CYS A 77 5.46 3.69 9.19
CA CYS A 77 6.00 4.23 10.44
C CYS A 77 7.07 3.28 10.98
N ASP A 78 8.20 3.84 11.44
CA ASP A 78 9.25 3.09 12.15
C ASP A 78 8.76 2.75 13.56
N VAL A 79 8.56 1.46 13.80
CA VAL A 79 7.93 0.94 15.03
C VAL A 79 8.89 1.04 16.21
N GLU A 80 10.19 0.85 15.97
CA GLU A 80 11.22 0.90 17.01
C GLU A 80 11.30 2.30 17.62
N LYS A 81 11.20 3.33 16.76
CA LYS A 81 11.28 4.75 17.15
C LYS A 81 9.93 5.38 17.47
N PHE A 82 8.81 4.76 17.10
CA PHE A 82 7.48 5.30 17.36
C PHE A 82 7.26 5.54 18.85
N ARG A 83 6.69 6.70 19.18
CA ARG A 83 6.30 7.05 20.55
C ARG A 83 4.87 7.55 20.57
N ILE A 84 4.07 6.97 21.46
CA ILE A 84 2.64 7.27 21.58
C ILE A 84 2.47 8.72 22.08
N SER A 85 1.70 9.51 21.34
CA SER A 85 1.38 10.89 21.70
C SER A 85 0.37 10.98 22.85
N LYS A 86 0.25 12.15 23.48
CA LYS A 86 -0.75 12.38 24.55
C LYS A 86 -2.19 12.07 24.10
N SER A 87 -2.54 12.40 22.86
CA SER A 87 -3.87 12.12 22.31
C SER A 87 -4.07 10.62 22.06
N GLN A 88 -3.07 9.92 21.54
CA GLN A 88 -3.11 8.47 21.35
C GLN A 88 -3.17 7.72 22.69
N LYS A 89 -2.46 8.18 23.74
CA LYS A 89 -2.56 7.62 25.10
C LYS A 89 -3.98 7.73 25.66
N LYS A 90 -4.68 8.84 25.40
CA LYS A 90 -6.10 9.01 25.78
C LYS A 90 -6.99 7.98 25.07
N VAL A 91 -6.79 7.77 23.76
CA VAL A 91 -7.53 6.76 22.99
C VAL A 91 -7.27 5.36 23.51
N LEU A 92 -6.01 5.01 23.79
CA LEU A 92 -5.66 3.71 24.38
C LEU A 92 -6.30 3.50 25.75
N LYS A 93 -6.38 4.53 26.59
CA LYS A 93 -7.09 4.45 27.87
C LYS A 93 -8.57 4.11 27.66
N ILE A 94 -9.24 4.78 26.73
CA ILE A 94 -10.65 4.51 26.39
C ILE A 94 -10.83 3.07 25.92
N ILE A 95 -9.95 2.58 25.03
CA ILE A 95 -9.99 1.20 24.55
C ILE A 95 -9.74 0.22 25.71
N ASN A 96 -8.73 0.43 26.54
CA ASN A 96 -8.42 -0.42 27.68
C ASN A 96 -9.57 -0.42 28.72
N ASP A 97 -10.18 0.73 28.99
CA ASP A 97 -11.35 0.84 29.86
C ASP A 97 -12.54 0.08 29.27
N PHE A 98 -12.79 0.18 27.96
CA PHE A 98 -13.82 -0.59 27.28
C PHE A 98 -13.56 -2.11 27.36
N LEU A 99 -12.36 -2.56 26.99
CA LEU A 99 -11.99 -3.98 27.01
C LEU A 99 -12.04 -4.56 28.43
N SER A 100 -11.71 -3.77 29.45
CA SER A 100 -11.72 -4.24 30.85
C SER A 100 -13.08 -4.14 31.55
N LYS A 101 -13.89 -3.12 31.23
CA LYS A 101 -15.13 -2.81 31.97
C LYS A 101 -16.41 -2.99 31.14
N GLY A 102 -16.30 -3.23 29.83
CA GLY A 102 -17.42 -3.35 28.90
C GLY A 102 -18.23 -2.06 28.71
N LYS A 103 -17.74 -0.90 29.18
CA LYS A 103 -18.45 0.39 29.12
C LYS A 103 -17.69 1.36 28.24
N LEU A 104 -18.31 1.76 27.13
CA LEU A 104 -17.89 2.93 26.38
C LEU A 104 -18.53 4.14 27.06
N GLU A 105 -17.73 5.09 27.56
CA GLU A 105 -18.24 6.31 28.19
C GLU A 105 -18.97 7.14 27.13
N GLN A 106 -20.31 7.04 27.09
CA GLN A 106 -21.16 7.58 26.02
C GLN A 106 -21.04 9.09 25.88
N ASP A 107 -20.67 9.79 26.95
CA ASP A 107 -20.56 11.26 26.97
C ASP A 107 -19.30 11.77 26.26
N LEU A 108 -18.19 11.00 26.25
CA LEU A 108 -17.01 11.30 25.43
C LEU A 108 -17.27 11.06 23.93
N TYR A 109 -18.08 10.05 23.62
CA TYR A 109 -18.50 9.74 22.25
C TYR A 109 -19.45 10.81 21.69
N LYS A 110 -20.41 11.30 22.50
CA LYS A 110 -21.37 12.35 22.10
C LYS A 110 -20.73 13.70 21.85
N LYS A 111 -19.86 14.18 22.75
CA LYS A 111 -19.24 15.52 22.63
C LYS A 111 -18.32 15.67 21.40
N LYS A 112 -17.56 14.62 21.07
CA LYS A 112 -16.78 14.61 19.82
C LYS A 112 -17.69 14.46 18.60
N ASN A 113 -18.72 13.62 18.67
CA ASN A 113 -19.61 13.42 17.53
C ASN A 113 -20.40 14.66 17.10
N GLU A 114 -20.60 15.68 17.94
CA GLU A 114 -21.20 16.95 17.49
C GLU A 114 -20.24 17.77 16.60
N GLU A 115 -18.94 17.83 16.94
CA GLU A 115 -17.91 18.38 16.05
C GLU A 115 -17.76 17.55 14.76
N TRP A 116 -17.81 16.22 14.86
CA TRP A 116 -17.77 15.33 13.68
C TRP A 116 -19.06 15.38 12.85
N LYS A 117 -20.23 15.66 13.47
CA LYS A 117 -21.50 15.91 12.77
C LYS A 117 -21.42 17.20 11.96
N LEU A 118 -20.90 18.28 12.52
CA LEU A 118 -20.61 19.50 11.76
C LEU A 118 -19.64 19.22 10.59
N PHE A 119 -18.64 18.36 10.79
CA PHE A 119 -17.70 17.96 9.74
C PHE A 119 -18.36 17.11 8.63
N LEU A 120 -19.37 16.30 8.97
CA LEU A 120 -20.16 15.49 8.03
C LEU A 120 -21.22 16.32 7.29
N GLU A 121 -21.86 17.27 7.97
CA GLU A 121 -22.86 18.19 7.41
C GLU A 121 -22.24 19.18 6.41
N ASN A 122 -20.96 19.52 6.58
CA ASN A 122 -20.20 20.39 5.68
C ASN A 122 -19.59 19.68 4.44
N GLY A 123 -20.00 18.44 4.15
CA GLY A 123 -19.93 17.93 2.77
C GLY A 123 -18.63 17.27 2.29
N GLU A 124 -17.83 16.64 3.15
CA GLU A 124 -16.78 15.70 2.70
C GLU A 124 -17.08 14.26 3.15
N GLY A 125 -17.92 13.57 2.37
CA GLY A 125 -18.36 12.20 2.64
C GLY A 125 -17.20 11.21 2.75
N GLY A 126 -17.16 10.46 3.86
CA GLY A 126 -16.40 9.22 3.95
C GLY A 126 -16.91 8.42 5.13
N ILE A 127 -16.97 7.12 4.89
CA ILE A 127 -17.64 6.12 5.71
C ILE A 127 -17.11 6.18 7.15
N PRO A 128 -17.97 6.29 8.18
CA PRO A 128 -17.55 6.00 9.54
C PRO A 128 -17.24 4.52 9.58
N ALA A 129 -15.98 4.14 9.80
CA ALA A 129 -15.62 2.73 9.95
C ALA A 129 -16.38 2.16 11.15
N PRO A 130 -17.35 1.26 10.97
CA PRO A 130 -17.97 0.55 12.08
C PRO A 130 -17.15 -0.73 12.24
N TYR A 131 -16.01 -0.66 12.91
CA TYR A 131 -15.41 -1.88 13.44
C TYR A 131 -15.96 -2.07 14.85
N ASN A 132 -16.99 -2.91 14.94
CA ASN A 132 -17.29 -3.65 16.16
C ASN A 132 -16.04 -4.47 16.50
N ILE A 133 -15.17 -3.92 17.34
CA ILE A 133 -14.16 -4.70 18.07
C ILE A 133 -14.90 -5.32 19.26
N MET A 134 -15.68 -6.36 18.96
CA MET A 134 -16.06 -7.34 19.97
C MET A 134 -14.96 -8.41 19.95
N ASP A 135 -14.53 -8.80 21.15
CA ASP A 135 -13.52 -9.83 21.45
C ASP A 135 -12.04 -9.46 21.22
N LEU A 136 -11.52 -8.63 22.12
CA LEU A 136 -10.10 -8.67 22.52
C LEU A 136 -10.01 -8.73 24.05
N ASN A 137 -10.46 -9.85 24.61
CA ASN A 137 -10.27 -10.13 26.02
C ASN A 137 -8.87 -10.69 26.25
N LYS A 138 -8.21 -10.16 27.29
CA LYS A 138 -6.89 -10.54 27.86
C LYS A 138 -5.68 -9.91 27.17
N ASN A 139 -5.44 -8.64 27.44
CA ASN A 139 -4.14 -8.11 27.91
C ASN A 139 -4.24 -6.58 28.03
N LYS A 140 -3.90 -6.01 29.19
CA LYS A 140 -3.75 -4.56 29.31
C LYS A 140 -2.59 -4.16 28.40
N PHE A 141 -2.81 -3.30 27.41
CA PHE A 141 -1.72 -2.74 26.62
C PHE A 141 -0.89 -1.80 27.51
N GLU A 142 0.36 -2.18 27.79
CA GLU A 142 1.31 -1.33 28.50
C GLU A 142 1.69 -0.12 27.62
N THR A 143 1.66 1.06 28.23
CA THR A 143 1.67 2.35 27.49
C THR A 143 3.07 2.93 27.26
N ASN A 144 4.12 2.20 27.68
CA ASN A 144 5.50 2.71 27.73
C ASN A 144 6.51 1.88 26.92
N THR A 145 6.13 0.72 26.41
CA THR A 145 7.00 -0.18 25.63
C THR A 145 6.75 0.01 24.14
N SER A 146 7.81 0.09 23.33
CA SER A 146 7.65 0.08 21.86
C SER A 146 7.03 -1.27 21.42
N PRO A 147 6.16 -1.30 20.39
CA PRO A 147 5.68 -2.58 19.85
C PRO A 147 6.81 -3.50 19.37
N ALA A 148 7.98 -2.93 19.01
CA ALA A 148 9.17 -3.68 18.61
C ALA A 148 9.78 -4.50 19.77
N GLU A 149 9.53 -4.13 21.04
CA GLU A 149 10.00 -4.90 22.20
C GLU A 149 9.31 -6.26 22.31
N HIS A 150 8.10 -6.38 21.76
CA HIS A 150 7.31 -7.61 21.78
C HIS A 150 7.50 -8.47 20.53
N VAL A 151 7.78 -7.84 19.39
CA VAL A 151 7.99 -8.51 18.10
C VAL A 151 9.15 -7.85 17.34
N PRO A 152 10.40 -8.19 17.66
CA PRO A 152 11.58 -7.49 17.13
C PRO A 152 11.80 -7.67 15.62
N SER A 153 11.10 -8.62 14.98
CA SER A 153 11.11 -8.78 13.52
C SER A 153 10.33 -7.67 12.79
N ILE A 154 9.43 -6.95 13.48
CA ILE A 154 8.61 -5.90 12.88
C ILE A 154 9.31 -4.54 13.04
N LYS A 155 9.96 -4.09 11.98
CA LYS A 155 10.63 -2.78 11.94
C LYS A 155 9.70 -1.64 11.51
N PHE A 156 8.80 -1.94 10.58
CA PHE A 156 7.92 -0.94 9.97
C PHE A 156 6.46 -1.37 9.99
N TYR A 157 5.58 -0.42 10.33
CA TYR A 157 4.14 -0.58 10.21
C TYR A 157 3.63 0.19 8.98
N TYR A 158 3.14 -0.56 7.98
CA TYR A 158 2.61 0.01 6.73
C TYR A 158 1.17 0.46 6.94
N MET A 159 0.91 1.76 6.82
CA MET A 159 -0.43 2.34 7.08
C MET A 159 -1.25 2.50 5.79
N GLY A 160 -0.91 1.76 4.74
CA GLY A 160 -1.56 1.87 3.43
C GLY A 160 -1.09 3.12 2.69
N TYR A 161 -2.02 4.05 2.39
CA TYR A 161 -1.70 5.26 1.64
C TYR A 161 -1.72 6.53 2.49
N TYR A 162 -0.83 7.45 2.15
CA TYR A 162 -0.90 8.87 2.46
C TYR A 162 -1.33 9.61 1.19
N ILE A 163 -2.37 10.44 1.31
CA ILE A 163 -2.89 11.26 0.21
C ILE A 163 -2.96 12.68 0.73
N HIS A 164 -2.05 13.52 0.22
CA HIS A 164 -1.83 14.85 0.76
C HIS A 164 -3.08 15.74 0.71
N SER A 165 -3.84 15.63 -0.38
CA SER A 165 -5.07 16.40 -0.62
C SER A 165 -6.33 15.80 0.02
N CYS A 166 -6.23 14.72 0.81
CA CYS A 166 -7.39 14.06 1.42
C CYS A 166 -7.27 14.08 2.95
N PRO A 167 -8.08 14.88 3.67
CA PRO A 167 -8.02 14.95 5.13
C PRO A 167 -8.13 13.58 5.82
N LYS A 168 -8.97 12.69 5.28
CA LYS A 168 -9.16 11.32 5.78
C LYS A 168 -7.92 10.44 5.69
N MET A 169 -6.94 10.82 4.90
CA MET A 169 -5.71 10.05 4.68
C MET A 169 -4.47 10.81 5.18
N LYS A 170 -4.54 12.14 5.28
CA LYS A 170 -3.45 13.02 5.76
C LYS A 170 -3.05 12.71 7.20
N TYR A 171 -3.98 12.26 8.05
CA TYR A 171 -3.72 11.99 9.48
C TYR A 171 -2.59 10.96 9.73
N LYS A 172 -2.34 10.04 8.78
CA LYS A 172 -1.32 9.00 8.94
C LYS A 172 0.09 9.58 9.04
N GLY A 173 0.30 10.78 8.51
CA GLY A 173 1.55 11.51 8.69
C GLY A 173 1.86 11.89 10.14
N ASN A 174 0.85 11.85 11.04
CA ASN A 174 1.04 12.19 12.45
C ASN A 174 1.63 11.04 13.29
N PHE A 175 1.83 9.86 12.69
CA PHE A 175 2.54 8.75 13.34
C PHE A 175 4.02 8.89 13.03
N SER A 176 4.80 9.41 13.98
CA SER A 176 6.21 9.75 13.74
C SER A 176 7.16 8.76 14.45
N PRO A 177 8.30 8.39 13.83
CA PRO A 177 8.75 8.82 12.49
C PRO A 177 8.02 8.06 11.37
N SER A 178 7.59 8.79 10.34
CA SER A 178 6.93 8.26 9.15
C SER A 178 7.72 8.55 7.88
N TYR A 179 7.60 7.64 6.92
CA TYR A 179 8.30 7.70 5.65
C TYR A 179 7.32 7.49 4.50
N LEU A 180 7.48 8.27 3.43
CA LEU A 180 6.79 8.10 2.17
C LEU A 180 7.69 7.40 1.16
N LEU A 181 7.10 6.49 0.39
CA LEU A 181 7.76 5.84 -0.74
C LEU A 181 7.73 6.76 -1.97
N CYS A 182 8.89 7.02 -2.55
CA CYS A 182 8.99 7.75 -3.82
C CYS A 182 8.29 6.95 -4.93
N PRO A 183 7.36 7.55 -5.69
CA PRO A 183 6.60 6.82 -6.71
C PRO A 183 7.42 6.41 -7.94
N GLU A 184 8.62 6.98 -8.11
CA GLU A 184 9.47 6.78 -9.29
C GLU A 184 10.69 5.90 -9.02
N THR A 185 11.30 6.02 -7.84
CA THR A 185 12.55 5.32 -7.49
C THR A 185 12.37 4.26 -6.42
N TYR A 186 11.18 4.18 -5.79
CA TYR A 186 10.89 3.29 -4.67
C TYR A 186 11.83 3.44 -3.46
N THR A 187 12.45 4.60 -3.31
CA THR A 187 13.22 4.98 -2.11
C THR A 187 12.32 5.57 -1.04
N TRP A 188 12.68 5.38 0.23
CA TRP A 188 11.90 5.85 1.39
C TRP A 188 12.42 7.19 1.92
N HIS A 189 11.54 8.17 2.05
CA HIS A 189 11.87 9.53 2.47
C HIS A 189 11.08 9.95 3.69
N ALA A 190 11.71 10.63 4.64
CA ALA A 190 11.01 11.19 5.80
C ALA A 190 9.86 12.09 5.34
N ILE A 191 8.67 11.93 5.92
CA ILE A 191 7.48 12.64 5.45
C ILE A 191 7.67 14.15 5.49
N GLU A 192 8.36 14.66 6.51
CA GLU A 192 8.63 16.08 6.70
C GLU A 192 9.40 16.70 5.52
N LYS A 193 10.30 15.93 4.89
CA LYS A 193 11.02 16.34 3.67
C LYS A 193 10.15 16.29 2.41
N CYS A 194 9.10 15.47 2.42
CA CYS A 194 8.20 15.30 1.28
C CYS A 194 7.13 16.39 1.23
N LEU A 195 6.67 16.89 2.40
CA LEU A 195 5.56 17.84 2.48
C LEU A 195 5.76 19.09 1.63
N PRO A 196 6.92 19.79 1.61
CA PRO A 196 7.10 20.98 0.79
C PRO A 196 6.84 20.73 -0.71
N LYS A 197 7.24 19.57 -1.23
CA LYS A 197 6.98 19.18 -2.62
C LYS A 197 5.48 18.95 -2.87
N LEU A 198 4.81 18.31 -1.91
CA LEU A 198 3.40 17.93 -2.00
C LEU A 198 2.42 19.10 -1.83
N GLU A 199 2.83 20.17 -1.15
CA GLU A 199 2.06 21.42 -1.07
C GLU A 199 2.09 22.18 -2.41
N VAL A 200 3.15 22.04 -3.21
CA VAL A 200 3.26 22.65 -4.56
C VAL A 200 2.49 21.82 -5.60
N SER A 201 2.62 20.49 -5.55
CA SER A 201 1.95 19.59 -6.50
C SER A 201 1.51 18.29 -5.83
N LYS A 202 0.29 17.85 -6.14
CA LYS A 202 -0.27 16.57 -5.65
C LYS A 202 0.62 15.38 -6.02
N TYR A 203 1.18 15.39 -7.23
CA TYR A 203 2.17 14.41 -7.69
C TYR A 203 3.56 15.03 -7.69
N SER A 204 4.50 14.41 -6.99
CA SER A 204 5.89 14.85 -6.93
C SER A 204 6.84 13.67 -6.79
N ARG A 205 7.97 13.73 -7.51
CA ARG A 205 9.14 12.90 -7.23
C ARG A 205 9.70 13.25 -5.85
N LEU A 206 9.76 12.27 -4.95
CA LEU A 206 10.20 12.51 -3.57
C LEU A 206 11.73 12.44 -3.43
N GLU A 207 12.39 11.63 -4.25
CA GLU A 207 13.84 11.54 -4.33
C GLU A 207 14.47 12.88 -4.72
N GLU A 208 15.54 13.27 -4.03
CA GLU A 208 16.24 14.54 -4.24
C GLU A 208 17.32 14.41 -5.34
N ASP A 209 17.95 13.24 -5.45
CA ASP A 209 18.91 12.97 -6.52
C ASP A 209 18.18 12.74 -7.87
N PRO A 210 18.37 13.62 -8.87
CA PRO A 210 17.75 13.48 -10.18
C PRO A 210 18.30 12.27 -10.97
N CYS A 211 19.51 11.80 -10.67
CA CYS A 211 20.14 10.67 -11.33
C CYS A 211 19.71 9.32 -10.72
N LYS A 212 19.11 9.32 -9.53
CA LYS A 212 18.66 8.09 -8.87
C LYS A 212 17.55 7.43 -9.68
N CYS A 213 17.70 6.14 -10.01
CA CYS A 213 16.66 5.34 -10.65
C CYS A 213 16.12 4.26 -9.70
N ASP A 214 15.13 3.50 -10.17
CA ASP A 214 14.67 2.29 -9.50
C ASP A 214 15.76 1.21 -9.58
N GLU A 215 16.42 0.94 -8.45
CA GLU A 215 17.48 -0.07 -8.34
C GLU A 215 16.98 -1.50 -8.58
N ASP A 216 15.68 -1.71 -8.46
CA ASP A 216 15.02 -3.01 -8.62
C ASP A 216 14.26 -3.08 -9.96
N GLU A 217 14.51 -2.17 -10.90
CA GLU A 217 13.91 -2.24 -12.24
C GLU A 217 14.36 -3.50 -12.97
N LEU A 218 13.39 -4.29 -13.45
CA LEU A 218 13.68 -5.43 -14.33
C LEU A 218 13.58 -5.02 -15.79
N THR A 219 14.73 -4.89 -16.46
CA THR A 219 14.81 -4.64 -17.91
C THR A 219 14.99 -5.92 -18.73
N ASP A 220 15.56 -6.96 -18.13
CA ASP A 220 15.81 -8.24 -18.79
C ASP A 220 14.60 -9.17 -18.70
N LEU A 221 13.77 -9.16 -19.75
CA LEU A 221 12.58 -10.00 -19.82
C LEU A 221 12.87 -11.50 -19.83
N ARG A 222 14.12 -11.93 -20.08
CA ARG A 222 14.50 -13.35 -19.95
C ARG A 222 14.27 -13.90 -18.55
N LYS A 223 14.29 -13.04 -17.53
CA LYS A 223 14.06 -13.43 -16.14
C LYS A 223 12.58 -13.62 -15.78
N VAL A 224 11.66 -13.27 -16.67
CA VAL A 224 10.23 -13.46 -16.44
C VAL A 224 9.85 -14.90 -16.76
N VAL A 225 9.24 -15.58 -15.79
CA VAL A 225 8.74 -16.96 -15.91
C VAL A 225 7.24 -16.91 -16.21
N VAL A 226 6.81 -17.64 -17.23
CA VAL A 226 5.45 -17.66 -17.73
C VAL A 226 4.94 -19.10 -17.75
N ASN A 227 3.75 -19.32 -17.21
CA ASN A 227 2.96 -20.51 -17.47
C ASN A 227 2.02 -20.22 -18.65
N TYR A 228 2.19 -20.93 -19.76
CA TYR A 228 1.33 -20.86 -20.93
C TYR A 228 0.83 -22.25 -21.30
N ARG A 229 -0.50 -22.44 -21.30
CA ARG A 229 -1.17 -23.73 -21.58
C ARG A 229 -0.64 -24.89 -20.71
N GLY A 230 -0.31 -24.60 -19.45
CA GLY A 230 0.18 -25.58 -18.48
C GLY A 230 1.69 -25.87 -18.56
N ALA A 231 2.41 -25.27 -19.52
CA ALA A 231 3.87 -25.39 -19.62
C ALA A 231 4.55 -24.15 -19.04
N GLU A 232 5.55 -24.35 -18.19
CA GLU A 232 6.40 -23.29 -17.64
C GLU A 232 7.58 -23.01 -18.57
N MET A 233 7.83 -21.73 -18.86
CA MET A 233 8.93 -21.31 -19.71
C MET A 233 9.34 -19.86 -19.43
N HIS A 234 10.56 -19.49 -19.81
CA HIS A 234 10.94 -18.08 -19.82
C HIS A 234 10.21 -17.32 -20.92
N TYR A 235 9.98 -16.03 -20.70
CA TYR A 235 9.25 -15.19 -21.65
C TYR A 235 9.85 -15.19 -23.07
N ASN A 236 11.17 -15.30 -23.24
CA ASN A 236 11.77 -15.42 -24.58
C ASN A 236 11.28 -16.65 -25.35
N SER A 237 11.17 -17.80 -24.68
CA SER A 237 10.63 -19.03 -25.27
C SER A 237 9.14 -18.87 -25.58
N TYR A 238 8.38 -18.26 -24.67
CA TYR A 238 6.97 -17.91 -24.90
C TYR A 238 6.80 -17.05 -26.14
N ARG A 239 7.58 -15.97 -26.26
CA ARG A 239 7.54 -15.01 -27.37
C ARG A 239 7.85 -15.67 -28.72
N SER A 240 8.75 -16.64 -28.76
CA SER A 240 9.03 -17.40 -29.98
C SER A 240 7.87 -18.27 -30.44
N ILE A 241 7.04 -18.76 -29.51
CA ILE A 241 5.90 -19.64 -29.79
C ILE A 241 4.60 -18.84 -29.99
N ASN A 242 4.48 -17.67 -29.34
CA ASN A 242 3.35 -16.76 -29.43
C ASN A 242 3.82 -15.31 -29.63
N PRO A 243 4.21 -14.92 -30.86
CA PRO A 243 4.69 -13.58 -31.15
C PRO A 243 3.52 -12.59 -31.25
N ASP A 244 3.11 -12.02 -30.11
CA ASP A 244 2.09 -10.98 -30.01
C ASP A 244 2.72 -9.65 -29.53
N PRO A 245 2.71 -8.58 -30.36
CA PRO A 245 3.22 -7.27 -29.96
C PRO A 245 2.52 -6.66 -28.74
N GLU A 246 1.26 -7.00 -28.48
CA GLU A 246 0.54 -6.53 -27.30
C GLU A 246 1.10 -7.19 -26.03
N ASP A 247 1.41 -8.48 -26.09
CA ASP A 247 2.08 -9.18 -24.99
C ASP A 247 3.46 -8.57 -24.72
N ASP A 248 4.23 -8.20 -25.74
CA ASP A 248 5.53 -7.53 -25.56
C ASP A 248 5.41 -6.23 -24.73
N GLU A 249 4.37 -5.42 -24.97
CA GLU A 249 4.10 -4.20 -24.19
C GLU A 249 3.72 -4.54 -22.74
N ILE A 250 2.84 -5.54 -22.55
CA ILE A 250 2.37 -5.97 -21.23
C ILE A 250 3.50 -6.57 -20.39
N PHE A 251 4.34 -7.44 -20.97
CA PHE A 251 5.45 -8.07 -20.25
C PHE A 251 6.53 -7.06 -19.87
N ARG A 252 6.77 -6.03 -20.72
CA ARG A 252 7.64 -4.89 -20.35
C ARG A 252 7.08 -4.09 -19.19
N LEU A 253 5.79 -3.76 -19.23
CA LEU A 253 5.12 -3.06 -18.14
C LEU A 253 5.19 -3.89 -16.85
N TYR A 254 4.83 -5.17 -16.93
CA TYR A 254 4.88 -6.13 -15.84
C TYR A 254 6.28 -6.17 -15.20
N ALA A 255 7.32 -6.43 -15.99
CA ALA A 255 8.70 -6.53 -15.50
C ALA A 255 9.11 -5.23 -14.79
N LYS A 256 8.80 -4.08 -15.40
CA LYS A 256 9.09 -2.77 -14.83
C LYS A 256 8.41 -2.55 -13.48
N ILE A 257 7.12 -2.87 -13.32
CA ILE A 257 6.40 -2.52 -12.08
C ILE A 257 6.50 -3.58 -10.98
N ILE A 258 6.86 -4.82 -11.32
CA ILE A 258 7.06 -5.92 -10.36
C ILE A 258 8.49 -5.95 -9.83
N GLY A 259 9.46 -5.61 -10.67
CA GLY A 259 10.86 -5.50 -10.29
C GLY A 259 11.61 -6.84 -10.27
N SER A 260 12.93 -6.73 -10.16
CA SER A 260 13.89 -7.82 -10.31
C SER A 260 13.91 -8.79 -9.13
N LYS A 261 13.52 -8.35 -7.93
CA LYS A 261 13.41 -9.18 -6.72
C LYS A 261 12.23 -10.15 -6.78
N CYS A 262 11.14 -9.75 -7.43
CA CYS A 262 9.89 -10.51 -7.46
C CYS A 262 9.75 -11.34 -8.73
N ALA A 263 9.99 -10.74 -9.91
CA ALA A 263 9.64 -11.35 -11.19
C ALA A 263 10.26 -12.74 -11.43
N PRO A 264 11.50 -13.06 -10.99
CA PRO A 264 12.04 -14.41 -11.11
C PRO A 264 11.30 -15.43 -10.24
N HIS A 265 10.75 -15.03 -9.10
CA HIS A 265 10.12 -15.93 -8.11
C HIS A 265 8.59 -16.06 -8.27
N MET A 266 8.02 -15.29 -9.20
CA MET A 266 6.59 -15.23 -9.43
C MET A 266 6.23 -15.83 -10.80
N LEU A 267 5.34 -16.82 -10.82
CA LEU A 267 4.86 -17.44 -12.05
C LEU A 267 3.71 -16.64 -12.68
N TYR A 268 3.94 -16.05 -13.86
CA TYR A 268 2.91 -15.38 -14.65
C TYR A 268 2.03 -16.42 -15.34
N VAL A 269 0.77 -16.55 -14.94
CA VAL A 269 -0.22 -17.38 -15.63
C VAL A 269 -0.84 -16.62 -16.80
N LYS A 270 -0.45 -17.00 -18.02
CA LYS A 270 -1.06 -16.49 -19.24
C LYS A 270 -2.29 -17.33 -19.59
N ILE A 271 -3.45 -16.76 -19.25
CA ILE A 271 -4.78 -17.26 -19.62
C ILE A 271 -5.10 -16.82 -21.06
#